data_AF-A0A165QDH3-F1
#
_entry.id   AF-A0A165QDH3-F1
#
_cell.length_a   1.000
_cell.length_b   1.000
_cell.length_c   1.000
_cell.angle_alpha   90.00
_cell.angle_beta   90.00
_cell.angle_gamma   90.00
#
_symmetry.space_group_name_H-M   'P 1'
#
loop_
_entity.id
_entity.type
_entity.pdbx_description
1 polymer ?
#
loop_
_entity_poly.entity_id
_entity_poly.type
_entity_poly.pdbx_seq_one_letter_code
_entity_poly.pdbx_strand_id
1 'polypeptide(L)'
;MTAKSAVAYVLRKPPKDFDLSKNKGGRPAHHDGETKKAAIAVRTAPSVRDALKAAADENGRSITQEVEKRLIVSFEADGGQRSSETERLLAKFAAEIAEIEQMTGKRWHKDRKTAGAVLEMFRRLPNHLVRTDDPYDDEFVSRTWDALYAARQETLKLMEHLRDFGISPWEQSYMKGRLFGNSSATPRRPEGQLGGILGRLAGVADMDRRELGRWREREQLERLELPPEAKRHALALIELLEGADERELSANEAHSEAIAPYLQAEEEGRTLYRSSKRRAAEMAVARGDDFSISDLF
;
A
#
# COMPACT_ATOMS: atom_id res chain seq x y z
N MET A 1 32.59 -27.09 36.81
CA MET A 1 32.40 -28.51 37.16
C MET A 1 31.05 -28.94 36.64
N THR A 2 30.99 -29.59 35.48
CA THR A 2 29.74 -30.09 34.90
C THR A 2 30.03 -31.44 34.26
N ALA A 3 29.35 -32.47 34.76
CA ALA A 3 29.62 -33.88 34.53
C ALA A 3 29.18 -34.30 33.12
N LYS A 4 30.06 -35.03 32.42
CA LYS A 4 29.77 -35.71 31.16
C LYS A 4 29.02 -37.01 31.47
N SER A 5 27.77 -37.10 31.00
CA SER A 5 26.99 -38.35 31.01
C SER A 5 27.36 -39.19 29.80
N ALA A 6 27.92 -40.38 30.04
CA ALA A 6 28.25 -41.38 29.04
C ALA A 6 27.09 -42.38 28.91
N VAL A 7 26.42 -42.40 27.76
CA VAL A 7 25.38 -43.39 27.44
C VAL A 7 26.04 -44.57 26.73
N ALA A 8 26.07 -45.72 27.42
CA ALA A 8 26.57 -46.98 26.88
C ALA A 8 25.55 -47.59 25.89
N TYR A 9 25.92 -47.65 24.61
CA TYR A 9 25.17 -48.41 23.61
C TYR A 9 25.46 -49.90 23.75
N VAL A 10 24.47 -50.67 24.22
CA VAL A 10 24.51 -52.13 24.22
C VAL A 10 24.22 -52.62 22.80
N LEU A 11 25.26 -53.05 22.09
CA LEU A 11 25.18 -53.74 20.80
C LEU A 11 24.48 -55.09 20.97
N ARG A 12 23.16 -55.14 20.75
CA ARG A 12 22.42 -56.41 20.57
C ARG A 12 22.77 -56.99 19.20
N LYS A 13 23.28 -58.23 19.20
CA LYS A 13 23.49 -59.02 17.98
C LYS A 13 22.16 -59.15 17.20
N PRO A 14 22.15 -58.98 15.87
CA PRO A 14 20.97 -59.23 15.08
C PRO A 14 20.60 -60.72 15.12
N PRO A 15 19.32 -61.09 15.24
CA PRO A 15 18.89 -62.47 15.18
C PRO A 15 19.14 -63.06 13.79
N LYS A 16 19.65 -64.30 13.80
CA LYS A 16 19.87 -65.17 12.65
C LYS A 16 18.53 -65.56 12.01
N ASP A 17 18.52 -65.52 10.67
CA ASP A 17 17.63 -66.26 9.79
C ASP A 17 16.13 -65.89 9.82
N PHE A 18 15.80 -64.74 9.19
CA PHE A 18 14.44 -64.44 8.73
C PHE A 18 14.27 -64.94 7.30
N ASP A 19 13.59 -66.07 7.14
CA ASP A 19 13.22 -66.65 5.85
C ASP A 19 12.14 -65.78 5.17
N LEU A 20 12.54 -65.07 4.09
CA LEU A 20 11.69 -64.17 3.30
C LEU A 20 10.75 -64.88 2.32
N SER A 21 10.72 -66.22 2.30
CA SER A 21 10.08 -66.98 1.22
C SER A 21 8.67 -67.47 1.53
N LYS A 22 7.77 -66.66 2.13
CA LYS A 22 6.31 -66.93 2.18
C LYS A 22 5.44 -65.78 2.72
N ASN A 23 5.56 -64.57 2.17
CA ASN A 23 4.54 -63.55 2.42
C ASN A 23 3.39 -63.68 1.42
N LYS A 24 2.27 -64.25 1.88
CA LYS A 24 0.95 -64.11 1.25
C LYS A 24 0.67 -62.60 1.14
N GLY A 25 0.75 -62.07 -0.08
CA GLY A 25 0.69 -60.64 -0.39
C GLY A 25 -0.64 -60.01 0.01
N GLY A 26 -0.74 -59.56 1.26
CA GLY A 26 -1.69 -58.52 1.65
C GLY A 26 -1.25 -57.19 1.06
N ARG A 27 -2.20 -56.38 0.59
CA ARG A 27 -1.94 -54.99 0.19
C ARG A 27 -1.25 -54.29 1.38
N PRO A 28 -0.13 -53.58 1.17
CA PRO A 28 0.54 -52.82 2.22
C PRO A 28 -0.49 -51.98 2.99
N ALA A 29 -0.39 -51.97 4.33
CA ALA A 29 -1.23 -51.12 5.15
C ALA A 29 -1.13 -49.68 4.64
N HIS A 30 -2.26 -49.00 4.50
CA HIS A 30 -2.27 -47.58 4.16
C HIS A 30 -1.43 -46.83 5.19
N HIS A 31 -0.63 -45.87 4.74
CA HIS A 31 0.15 -45.02 5.64
C HIS A 31 -0.80 -44.36 6.65
N ASP A 32 -0.47 -44.47 7.94
CA ASP A 32 -1.19 -43.80 9.02
C ASP A 32 -1.20 -42.28 8.75
N GLY A 33 -2.32 -41.78 8.24
CA GLY A 33 -2.50 -40.38 7.84
C GLY A 33 -3.34 -40.17 6.57
N GLU A 34 -3.46 -41.17 5.69
CA GLU A 34 -4.37 -41.06 4.54
C GLU A 34 -5.83 -41.20 4.99
N THR A 35 -6.51 -40.07 5.18
CA THR A 35 -7.96 -40.08 5.41
C THR A 35 -8.65 -40.65 4.17
N LYS A 36 -9.47 -41.69 4.36
CA LYS A 36 -10.19 -42.35 3.27
C LYS A 36 -11.10 -41.34 2.56
N LYS A 37 -10.77 -40.99 1.31
CA LYS A 37 -11.58 -40.07 0.49
C LYS A 37 -12.91 -40.74 0.12
N ALA A 38 -14.02 -40.02 0.31
CA ALA A 38 -15.33 -40.46 -0.15
C ALA A 38 -15.43 -40.29 -1.66
N ALA A 39 -15.94 -41.31 -2.36
CA ALA A 39 -16.18 -41.21 -3.79
C ALA A 39 -17.43 -40.35 -4.05
N ILE A 40 -17.29 -39.30 -4.85
CA ILE A 40 -18.40 -38.43 -5.27
C ILE A 40 -18.56 -38.57 -6.79
N ALA A 41 -19.73 -39.01 -7.24
CA ALA A 41 -20.06 -39.07 -8.66
C ALA A 41 -20.67 -37.75 -9.11
N VAL A 42 -19.91 -36.94 -9.85
CA VAL A 42 -20.35 -35.64 -10.38
C VAL A 42 -20.67 -35.77 -11.87
N ARG A 43 -21.86 -35.33 -12.28
CA ARG A 43 -22.23 -35.17 -13.69
C ARG A 43 -22.02 -33.72 -14.11
N THR A 44 -21.22 -33.48 -15.13
CA THR A 44 -20.94 -32.14 -15.68
C THR A 44 -21.21 -32.11 -17.17
N ALA A 45 -21.38 -30.90 -17.72
CA ALA A 45 -21.40 -30.73 -19.17
C ALA A 45 -20.05 -31.14 -19.80
N PRO A 46 -20.03 -31.66 -21.04
CA PRO A 46 -18.80 -32.03 -21.74
C PRO A 46 -17.76 -30.89 -21.77
N SER A 47 -18.20 -29.67 -22.05
CA SER A 47 -17.33 -28.48 -22.07
C SER A 47 -16.61 -28.23 -20.74
N VAL A 48 -17.30 -28.43 -19.62
CA VAL A 48 -16.71 -28.27 -18.28
C VAL A 48 -15.70 -29.38 -18.00
N ARG A 49 -16.01 -30.62 -18.40
CA ARG A 49 -15.08 -31.76 -18.29
C ARG A 49 -13.81 -31.51 -19.11
N ASP A 50 -13.95 -31.01 -20.32
CA ASP A 50 -12.82 -30.71 -21.21
C ASP A 50 -11.96 -29.58 -20.63
N ALA A 51 -12.57 -28.53 -20.09
CA ALA A 51 -11.87 -27.45 -19.41
C ALA A 51 -11.11 -27.94 -18.15
N LEU A 52 -11.73 -28.82 -17.34
CA LEU A 52 -11.07 -29.43 -16.18
C LEU A 52 -9.90 -30.32 -16.59
N LYS A 53 -10.04 -31.08 -17.68
CA LYS A 53 -8.96 -31.92 -18.21
C LYS A 53 -7.77 -31.07 -18.68
N ALA A 54 -8.02 -30.02 -19.47
CA ALA A 54 -6.97 -29.11 -19.92
C ALA A 54 -6.23 -28.47 -18.73
N ALA A 55 -6.96 -28.01 -17.71
CA ALA A 55 -6.37 -27.46 -16.50
C ALA A 55 -5.57 -28.51 -15.70
N ALA A 56 -6.07 -29.75 -15.62
CA ALA A 56 -5.38 -30.84 -14.94
C ALA A 56 -4.05 -31.18 -15.63
N ASP A 57 -4.06 -31.31 -16.97
CA ASP A 57 -2.87 -31.57 -17.79
C ASP A 57 -1.85 -30.42 -17.65
N GLU A 58 -2.31 -29.17 -17.69
CA GLU A 58 -1.46 -27.98 -17.53
C GLU A 58 -0.78 -27.91 -16.15
N ASN A 59 -1.49 -28.33 -15.10
CA ASN A 59 -0.99 -28.31 -13.72
C ASN A 59 -0.25 -29.59 -13.31
N GLY A 60 -0.20 -30.61 -14.18
CA GLY A 60 0.35 -31.93 -13.83
C GLY A 60 -0.42 -32.65 -12.72
N ARG A 61 -1.75 -32.49 -12.68
CA ARG A 61 -2.65 -33.15 -11.71
C ARG A 61 -3.59 -34.12 -12.42
N SER A 62 -4.13 -35.08 -11.67
CA SER A 62 -5.31 -35.83 -12.15
C SER A 62 -6.56 -34.94 -12.15
N ILE A 63 -7.53 -35.25 -13.03
CA ILE A 63 -8.82 -34.53 -13.07
C ILE A 63 -9.49 -34.53 -11.69
N THR A 64 -9.48 -35.66 -10.99
CA THR A 64 -10.08 -35.78 -9.65
C THR A 64 -9.41 -34.83 -8.65
N GLN A 65 -8.08 -34.74 -8.64
CA GLN A 65 -7.36 -33.82 -7.76
C GLN A 65 -7.62 -32.35 -8.11
N GLU A 66 -7.73 -32.03 -9.39
CA GLU A 66 -8.04 -30.66 -9.83
C GLU A 66 -9.48 -30.26 -9.44
N VAL A 67 -10.44 -31.18 -9.56
CA VAL A 67 -11.82 -30.97 -9.08
C VAL A 67 -11.85 -30.78 -7.56
N GLU A 68 -11.20 -31.65 -6.80
CA GLU A 68 -11.10 -31.55 -5.34
C GLU A 68 -10.49 -30.22 -4.92
N LYS A 69 -9.38 -29.82 -5.56
CA LYS A 69 -8.72 -28.53 -5.29
C LYS A 69 -9.65 -27.35 -5.54
N ARG A 70 -10.39 -27.33 -6.66
CA ARG A 70 -11.32 -26.23 -6.96
C ARG A 70 -12.51 -26.20 -6.01
N LEU A 71 -13.03 -27.36 -5.61
CA LEU A 71 -14.08 -27.45 -4.60
C LEU A 71 -13.61 -26.91 -3.25
N ILE A 72 -12.40 -27.27 -2.80
CA ILE A 72 -11.82 -26.73 -1.57
C ILE A 72 -11.72 -25.21 -1.66
N VAL A 73 -11.16 -24.68 -2.76
CA VAL A 73 -11.06 -23.22 -2.97
C VAL A 73 -12.45 -22.56 -2.98
N SER A 74 -13.47 -23.22 -3.53
CA SER A 74 -14.86 -22.75 -3.51
C SER A 74 -15.39 -22.69 -2.08
N PHE A 75 -15.23 -23.75 -1.30
CA PHE A 75 -15.69 -23.78 0.09
C PHE A 75 -14.92 -22.81 1.00
N GLU A 76 -13.62 -22.61 0.75
CA GLU A 76 -12.83 -21.60 1.43
C GLU A 76 -13.26 -20.18 1.09
N ALA A 77 -13.76 -19.96 -0.15
CA ALA A 77 -14.38 -18.69 -0.52
C ALA A 77 -15.75 -18.52 0.18
N ASP A 78 -16.60 -19.55 0.15
CA ASP A 78 -17.95 -19.52 0.74
C ASP A 78 -17.97 -19.52 2.28
N GLY A 79 -16.89 -19.99 2.92
CA GLY A 79 -16.77 -20.17 4.38
C GLY A 79 -16.79 -18.89 5.21
N GLY A 80 -17.23 -17.75 4.65
CA GLY A 80 -17.40 -16.47 5.34
C GLY A 80 -16.10 -15.75 5.68
N GLN A 81 -14.95 -16.23 5.20
CA GLN A 81 -13.66 -15.59 5.45
C GLN A 81 -13.45 -14.33 4.59
N ARG A 82 -14.21 -14.17 3.50
CA ARG A 82 -14.10 -13.01 2.60
C ARG A 82 -15.40 -12.24 2.59
N SER A 83 -15.30 -10.92 2.73
CA SER A 83 -16.44 -10.04 2.46
C SER A 83 -16.71 -10.00 0.95
N SER A 84 -17.97 -9.71 0.58
CA SER A 84 -18.36 -9.55 -0.84
C SER A 84 -17.54 -8.46 -1.55
N GLU A 85 -17.11 -7.44 -0.80
CA GLU A 85 -16.26 -6.34 -1.23
C GLU A 85 -14.85 -6.82 -1.54
N THR A 86 -14.31 -7.73 -0.72
CA THR A 86 -13.01 -8.36 -0.94
C THR A 86 -13.05 -9.19 -2.22
N GLU A 87 -14.12 -9.96 -2.44
CA GLU A 87 -14.27 -10.75 -3.65
C GLU A 87 -14.36 -9.88 -4.90
N ARG A 88 -15.17 -8.81 -4.85
CA ARG A 88 -15.28 -7.84 -5.94
C ARG A 88 -13.94 -7.18 -6.26
N LEU A 89 -13.14 -6.86 -5.24
CA LEU A 89 -11.80 -6.30 -5.41
C LEU A 89 -10.86 -7.30 -6.10
N LEU A 90 -10.82 -8.55 -5.62
CA LEU A 90 -10.00 -9.60 -6.21
C LEU A 90 -10.40 -9.91 -7.66
N ALA A 91 -11.71 -9.89 -7.97
CA ALA A 91 -12.21 -10.07 -9.33
C ALA A 91 -11.74 -8.95 -10.28
N LYS A 92 -11.73 -7.71 -9.82
CA LYS A 92 -11.18 -6.57 -10.59
C LYS A 92 -9.68 -6.73 -10.84
N PHE A 93 -8.89 -7.14 -9.84
CA PHE A 93 -7.47 -7.44 -10.05
C PHE A 93 -7.25 -8.56 -11.06
N ALA A 94 -8.04 -9.63 -10.98
CA ALA A 94 -7.94 -10.74 -11.92
C ALA A 94 -8.24 -10.30 -13.37
N ALA A 95 -9.25 -9.45 -13.56
CA ALA A 95 -9.61 -8.91 -14.88
C ALA A 95 -8.48 -8.05 -15.48
N GLU A 96 -7.92 -7.12 -14.69
CA GLU A 96 -6.84 -6.24 -15.14
C GLU A 96 -5.55 -7.03 -15.46
N ILE A 97 -5.21 -8.04 -14.65
CA ILE A 97 -4.08 -8.94 -14.93
C ILE A 97 -4.31 -9.70 -16.24
N ALA A 98 -5.54 -10.18 -16.47
CA ALA A 98 -5.87 -10.89 -17.70
C ALA A 98 -5.73 -9.99 -18.95
N GLU A 99 -6.13 -8.72 -18.86
CA GLU A 99 -5.93 -7.74 -19.93
C GLU A 99 -4.44 -7.50 -20.19
N ILE A 100 -3.63 -7.34 -19.14
CA ILE A 100 -2.16 -7.21 -19.27
C ILE A 100 -1.56 -8.45 -19.95
N GLU A 101 -1.93 -9.65 -19.53
CA GLU A 101 -1.44 -10.90 -20.15
C GLU A 101 -1.89 -11.04 -21.61
N GLN A 102 -3.11 -10.58 -21.94
CA GLN A 102 -3.60 -10.52 -23.31
C GLN A 102 -2.78 -9.54 -24.17
N MET A 103 -2.49 -8.36 -23.64
CA MET A 103 -1.69 -7.33 -24.33
C MET A 103 -0.24 -7.76 -24.56
N THR A 104 0.37 -8.47 -23.61
CA THR A 104 1.77 -8.92 -23.74
C THR A 104 1.91 -10.28 -24.43
N GLY A 105 0.83 -11.07 -24.50
CA GLY A 105 0.83 -12.43 -25.03
C GLY A 105 1.63 -13.43 -24.18
N LYS A 106 1.95 -13.08 -22.93
CA LYS A 106 2.77 -13.89 -22.01
C LYS A 106 2.11 -13.93 -20.63
N ARG A 107 2.37 -15.00 -19.88
CA ARG A 107 1.92 -15.11 -18.50
C ARG A 107 2.79 -14.26 -17.57
N TRP A 108 2.19 -13.54 -16.65
CA TRP A 108 2.89 -12.58 -15.79
C TRP A 108 3.96 -13.25 -14.93
N HIS A 109 3.70 -14.44 -14.40
CA HIS A 109 4.67 -15.19 -13.58
C HIS A 109 5.79 -15.88 -14.39
N LYS A 110 5.72 -15.86 -15.73
CA LYS A 110 6.74 -16.46 -16.61
C LYS A 110 7.53 -15.41 -17.41
N ASP A 111 7.11 -14.15 -17.41
CA ASP A 111 7.70 -13.10 -18.22
C ASP A 111 7.89 -11.80 -17.42
N ARG A 112 9.13 -11.30 -17.40
CA ARG A 112 9.51 -10.15 -16.57
C ARG A 112 8.86 -8.84 -17.03
N LYS A 113 8.60 -8.69 -18.33
CA LYS A 113 7.92 -7.49 -18.87
C LYS A 113 6.47 -7.44 -18.40
N THR A 114 5.77 -8.57 -18.51
CA THR A 114 4.38 -8.73 -18.05
C THR A 114 4.29 -8.58 -16.53
N ALA A 115 5.21 -9.18 -15.78
CA ALA A 115 5.31 -8.96 -14.33
C ALA A 115 5.51 -7.48 -13.97
N GLY A 116 6.36 -6.76 -14.71
CA GLY A 116 6.58 -5.32 -14.51
C GLY A 116 5.31 -4.49 -14.70
N ALA A 117 4.48 -4.82 -15.71
CA ALA A 117 3.19 -4.18 -15.92
C ALA A 117 2.21 -4.47 -14.78
N VAL A 118 2.13 -5.72 -14.31
CA VAL A 118 1.29 -6.10 -13.16
C VAL A 118 1.74 -5.39 -11.86
N LEU A 119 3.04 -5.25 -11.64
CA LEU A 119 3.56 -4.50 -10.48
C LEU A 119 3.23 -3.01 -10.54
N GLU A 120 3.29 -2.41 -11.73
CA GLU A 120 2.88 -1.02 -11.93
C GLU A 120 1.38 -0.83 -11.76
N MET A 121 0.59 -1.80 -12.23
CA MET A 121 -0.85 -1.88 -12.00
C MET A 121 -1.16 -1.87 -10.50
N PHE A 122 -0.51 -2.71 -9.68
CA PHE A 122 -0.69 -2.70 -8.22
C PHE A 122 -0.27 -1.37 -7.55
N ARG A 123 0.66 -0.62 -8.13
CA ARG A 123 1.02 0.72 -7.60
C ARG A 123 -0.07 1.77 -7.85
N ARG A 124 -0.90 1.59 -8.88
CA ARG A 124 -1.94 2.56 -9.31
C ARG A 124 -3.35 2.18 -8.89
N LEU A 125 -3.61 0.89 -8.67
CA LEU A 125 -4.94 0.34 -8.43
C LEU A 125 -5.62 0.68 -7.10
N PRO A 126 -4.94 0.87 -5.96
CA PRO A 126 -5.63 1.09 -4.69
C PRO A 126 -6.62 2.24 -4.74
N ASN A 127 -6.29 3.30 -5.49
CA ASN A 127 -7.02 4.57 -5.43
C ASN A 127 -8.33 4.60 -6.25
N HIS A 128 -8.52 3.71 -7.24
CA HIS A 128 -9.70 3.79 -8.12
C HIS A 128 -10.64 2.57 -8.00
N LEU A 129 -10.18 1.45 -7.45
CA LEU A 129 -11.03 0.26 -7.27
C LEU A 129 -11.66 0.18 -5.89
N VAL A 130 -10.98 0.73 -4.88
CA VAL A 130 -11.45 0.84 -3.51
C VAL A 130 -11.63 2.32 -3.22
N ARG A 131 -12.86 2.80 -3.39
CA ARG A 131 -13.20 4.11 -2.82
C ARG A 131 -13.34 3.88 -1.33
N THR A 132 -12.27 4.13 -0.59
CA THR A 132 -12.40 4.41 0.84
C THR A 132 -13.21 5.69 0.98
N ASP A 133 -13.81 5.92 2.15
CA ASP A 133 -14.43 7.22 2.44
C ASP A 133 -13.36 8.29 2.19
N ASP A 134 -13.57 9.10 1.15
CA ASP A 134 -12.66 10.16 0.79
C ASP A 134 -12.90 11.29 1.81
N PRO A 135 -11.89 11.80 2.52
CA PRO A 135 -12.10 12.92 3.44
C PRO A 135 -12.78 14.11 2.75
N TYR A 136 -12.64 14.30 1.43
CA TYR A 136 -13.30 15.38 0.71
C TYR A 136 -14.78 15.11 0.35
N ASP A 137 -15.27 13.88 0.54
CA ASP A 137 -16.71 13.59 0.51
C ASP A 137 -17.42 14.15 1.76
N ASP A 138 -16.67 14.44 2.83
CA ASP A 138 -17.17 15.13 4.02
C ASP A 138 -17.35 16.63 3.75
N GLU A 139 -18.57 17.12 3.95
CA GLU A 139 -18.93 18.52 3.70
C GLU A 139 -18.08 19.50 4.54
N PHE A 140 -17.73 19.12 5.78
CA PHE A 140 -16.91 19.98 6.65
C PHE A 140 -15.48 20.09 6.13
N VAL A 141 -14.87 18.97 5.72
CA VAL A 141 -13.53 18.96 5.12
C VAL A 141 -13.54 19.71 3.79
N SER A 142 -14.54 19.50 2.94
CA SER A 142 -14.68 20.23 1.67
C SER A 142 -14.78 21.74 1.90
N ARG A 143 -15.59 22.21 2.86
CA ARG A 143 -15.73 23.64 3.16
C ARG A 143 -14.41 24.27 3.65
N THR A 144 -13.66 23.58 4.51
CA THR A 144 -12.35 24.08 4.98
C THR A 144 -11.31 24.07 3.87
N TRP A 145 -11.36 23.08 2.97
CA TRP A 145 -10.53 23.05 1.77
C TRP A 145 -10.85 24.20 0.82
N ASP A 146 -12.13 24.48 0.57
CA ASP A 146 -12.56 25.59 -0.29
C ASP A 146 -12.09 26.94 0.27
N ALA A 147 -12.16 27.13 1.59
CA ALA A 147 -11.65 28.32 2.26
C ALA A 147 -10.12 28.46 2.09
N LEU A 148 -9.37 27.37 2.29
CA LEU A 148 -7.92 27.34 2.06
C LEU A 148 -7.57 27.63 0.60
N TYR A 149 -8.29 27.02 -0.34
CA TYR A 149 -8.09 27.23 -1.76
C TYR A 149 -8.37 28.67 -2.15
N ALA A 150 -9.46 29.27 -1.66
CA ALA A 150 -9.80 30.67 -1.90
C ALA A 150 -8.72 31.63 -1.37
N ALA A 151 -8.23 31.41 -0.15
CA ALA A 151 -7.15 32.20 0.42
C ALA A 151 -5.87 32.12 -0.43
N ARG A 152 -5.49 30.92 -0.89
CA ARG A 152 -4.37 30.72 -1.82
C ARG A 152 -4.54 31.46 -3.14
N GLN A 153 -5.74 31.42 -3.72
CA GLN A 153 -6.02 32.13 -4.97
C GLN A 153 -5.91 33.65 -4.78
N GLU A 154 -6.30 34.17 -3.62
CA GLU A 154 -6.13 35.58 -3.28
C GLU A 154 -4.64 35.95 -3.16
N THR A 155 -3.86 35.18 -2.41
CA THR A 155 -2.40 35.34 -2.29
C THR A 155 -1.72 35.35 -3.65
N LEU A 156 -2.05 34.41 -4.53
CA LEU A 156 -1.47 34.32 -5.88
C LEU A 156 -1.77 35.55 -6.75
N LYS A 157 -2.99 36.08 -6.68
CA LYS A 157 -3.37 37.30 -7.42
C LYS A 157 -2.60 38.53 -6.93
N LEU A 158 -2.44 38.67 -5.61
CA LEU A 158 -1.66 39.77 -5.03
C LEU A 158 -0.18 39.66 -5.40
N MET A 159 0.37 38.45 -5.40
CA MET A 159 1.73 38.18 -5.86
C MET A 159 1.91 38.54 -7.34
N GLU A 160 0.93 38.23 -8.20
CA GLU A 160 0.95 38.61 -9.61
C GLU A 160 0.97 40.14 -9.77
N HIS A 161 0.11 40.87 -9.05
CA HIS A 161 0.11 42.33 -9.08
C HIS A 161 1.43 42.94 -8.59
N LEU A 162 2.08 42.35 -7.58
CA LEU A 162 3.41 42.81 -7.13
C LEU A 162 4.50 42.62 -8.19
N ARG A 163 4.41 41.54 -8.99
CA ARG A 163 5.34 41.29 -10.11
C ARG A 163 5.25 42.39 -11.17
N ASP A 164 4.09 43.01 -11.36
CA ASP A 164 3.92 44.16 -12.28
C ASP A 164 4.74 45.39 -11.86
N PHE A 165 5.07 45.52 -10.57
CA PHE A 165 5.96 46.56 -10.05
C PHE A 165 7.45 46.16 -10.11
N GLY A 166 7.78 44.98 -10.63
CA GLY A 166 9.14 44.43 -10.62
C GLY A 166 9.57 43.88 -9.26
N ILE A 167 8.63 43.73 -8.31
CA ILE A 167 8.88 43.07 -7.03
C ILE A 167 8.68 41.58 -7.24
N SER A 168 9.70 40.78 -6.95
CA SER A 168 9.57 39.33 -6.95
C SER A 168 9.13 38.90 -5.55
N PRO A 169 7.83 38.64 -5.31
CA PRO A 169 7.40 38.12 -4.03
C PRO A 169 8.15 36.81 -3.78
N TRP A 170 8.66 36.65 -2.57
CA TRP A 170 9.26 35.37 -2.22
C TRP A 170 8.10 34.38 -2.18
N GLU A 171 8.09 33.43 -3.12
CA GLU A 171 7.27 32.25 -2.99
C GLU A 171 7.79 31.55 -1.74
N GLN A 172 7.16 31.84 -0.60
CA GLN A 172 7.29 31.00 0.57
C GLN A 172 7.09 29.59 0.02
N SER A 173 8.09 28.74 0.24
CA SER A 173 7.97 27.33 -0.07
C SER A 173 6.99 26.71 0.93
N TYR A 174 5.76 27.26 1.00
CA TYR A 174 4.58 26.58 1.48
C TYR A 174 4.37 25.42 0.54
N MET A 175 5.11 24.37 0.85
CA MET A 175 4.88 23.03 0.42
C MET A 175 4.49 22.94 -1.07
N LYS A 176 5.48 22.76 -1.94
CA LYS A 176 5.38 21.70 -2.97
C LYS A 176 5.29 20.32 -2.30
N GLY A 177 4.45 20.21 -1.26
CA GLY A 177 4.00 19.01 -0.64
C GLY A 177 3.17 18.33 -1.70
N ARG A 178 3.63 17.16 -2.11
CA ARG A 178 2.93 16.27 -3.03
C ARG A 178 1.63 15.80 -2.36
N LEU A 179 0.62 16.67 -2.31
CA LEU A 179 -0.75 16.31 -1.95
C LEU A 179 -1.31 15.32 -2.98
N PHE A 180 -0.79 15.34 -4.21
CA PHE A 180 -1.06 14.35 -5.23
C PHE A 180 0.15 13.44 -5.42
N GLY A 181 -0.05 12.15 -5.16
CA GLY A 181 0.96 11.09 -5.23
C GLY A 181 1.50 10.80 -6.63
N ASN A 182 2.22 11.74 -7.26
CA ASN A 182 3.11 11.42 -8.37
C ASN A 182 4.43 10.87 -7.80
N SER A 183 4.47 9.55 -7.69
CA SER A 183 5.57 8.73 -7.16
C SER A 183 6.67 8.40 -8.17
N SER A 184 6.68 8.95 -9.39
CA SER A 184 7.62 8.53 -10.43
C SER A 184 8.98 9.24 -10.44
N ALA A 185 9.21 10.25 -9.60
CA ALA A 185 10.51 10.93 -9.54
C ALA A 185 10.88 11.30 -8.10
N THR A 186 11.61 10.43 -7.40
CA THR A 186 12.41 10.81 -6.22
C THR A 186 13.81 10.23 -6.35
N PRO A 187 14.87 11.00 -6.04
CA PRO A 187 16.22 10.44 -5.89
C PRO A 187 16.23 9.40 -4.76
N ARG A 188 16.98 8.30 -4.96
CA ARG A 188 17.12 7.17 -4.02
C ARG A 188 17.44 7.69 -2.62
N ARG A 189 16.52 7.50 -1.67
CA ARG A 189 16.79 7.62 -0.23
C ARG A 189 17.35 6.30 0.31
N PRO A 190 18.16 6.33 1.39
CA PRO A 190 18.67 5.11 2.03
C PRO A 190 17.52 4.22 2.50
N GLU A 191 17.64 2.92 2.25
CA GLU A 191 16.68 1.88 2.59
C GLU A 191 16.40 1.86 4.11
N GLY A 192 15.13 1.99 4.51
CA GLY A 192 14.70 1.85 5.91
C GLY A 192 13.68 2.86 6.42
N GLN A 193 13.43 3.97 5.71
CA GLN A 193 12.42 4.98 6.10
C GLN A 193 11.32 5.10 5.03
N LEU A 194 10.29 4.26 5.14
CA LEU A 194 9.01 4.44 4.45
C LEU A 194 8.22 5.57 5.13
N GLY A 195 8.72 6.80 5.01
CA GLY A 195 7.99 7.99 5.41
C GLY A 195 6.76 8.15 4.51
N GLY A 196 5.61 7.75 5.04
CA GLY A 196 4.30 7.97 4.43
C GLY A 196 4.09 9.44 4.08
N ILE A 197 3.13 9.70 3.19
CA ILE A 197 2.68 11.03 2.77
C ILE A 197 2.44 11.96 4.00
N LEU A 198 2.08 11.37 5.13
CA LEU A 198 1.74 12.03 6.41
C LEU A 198 2.94 12.61 7.17
N GLY A 199 4.13 12.00 7.08
CA GLY A 199 5.34 12.52 7.75
C GLY A 199 5.87 13.83 7.16
N ARG A 200 5.28 14.32 6.06
CA ARG A 200 5.67 15.58 5.40
C ARG A 200 4.80 16.77 5.77
N LEU A 201 3.60 16.57 6.32
CA LEU A 201 2.73 17.68 6.74
C LEU A 201 3.07 18.17 8.16
N ALA A 202 3.56 17.30 9.05
CA ALA A 202 3.84 17.64 10.45
C ALA A 202 5.24 18.21 10.72
N GLY A 203 6.19 18.13 9.77
CA GLY A 203 7.61 18.42 10.01
C GLY A 203 8.09 19.85 9.66
N VAL A 204 7.20 20.77 9.29
CA VAL A 204 7.58 22.11 8.76
C VAL A 204 6.92 23.26 9.54
N ALA A 205 6.42 22.99 10.75
CA ALA A 205 5.78 23.99 11.60
C ALA A 205 6.74 25.05 12.19
N ASP A 206 8.05 24.92 11.96
CA ASP A 206 9.10 25.73 12.61
C ASP A 206 9.94 26.57 11.62
N MET A 207 9.43 26.90 10.43
CA MET A 207 9.90 28.16 9.83
C MET A 207 9.24 29.29 10.61
N ASP A 208 10.10 30.01 11.33
CA ASP A 208 9.77 30.98 12.37
C ASP A 208 8.58 31.85 11.96
N ARG A 209 7.43 31.68 12.64
CA ARG A 209 6.19 32.46 12.44
C ARG A 209 6.43 33.98 12.54
N ARG A 210 7.59 34.39 13.05
CA ARG A 210 8.08 35.78 13.15
C ARG A 210 8.61 36.34 11.83
N GLU A 211 8.82 35.53 10.80
CA GLU A 211 9.24 35.97 9.45
C GLU A 211 8.07 36.20 8.48
N LEU A 212 6.81 36.16 8.95
CA LEU A 212 5.62 36.47 8.13
C LEU A 212 5.57 37.94 7.67
N GLY A 213 6.35 38.83 8.29
CA GLY A 213 6.50 40.18 7.76
C GLY A 213 7.08 40.11 6.35
N ARG A 214 6.41 40.71 5.36
CA ARG A 214 6.86 40.79 3.96
C ARG A 214 8.01 41.79 3.80
N TRP A 215 8.98 41.71 4.71
CA TRP A 215 10.08 42.67 4.86
C TRP A 215 11.00 42.65 3.65
N ARG A 216 11.16 41.49 2.98
CA ARG A 216 11.95 41.37 1.74
C ARG A 216 11.28 42.11 0.60
N GLU A 217 9.96 42.03 0.48
CA GLU A 217 9.19 42.75 -0.52
C GLU A 217 9.23 44.26 -0.24
N ARG A 218 9.15 44.67 1.03
CA ARG A 218 9.32 46.07 1.45
C ARG A 218 10.73 46.59 1.12
N GLU A 219 11.77 45.82 1.40
CA GLU A 219 13.15 46.16 1.06
C GLU A 219 13.37 46.24 -0.47
N GLN A 220 12.79 45.33 -1.24
CA GLN A 220 12.80 45.40 -2.70
C GLN A 220 12.13 46.69 -3.20
N LEU A 221 10.96 47.03 -2.66
CA LEU A 221 10.23 48.26 -3.00
C LEU A 221 11.04 49.53 -2.70
N GLU A 222 11.79 49.55 -1.60
CA GLU A 222 12.66 50.68 -1.25
C GLU A 222 13.76 50.91 -2.30
N ARG A 223 14.36 49.81 -2.80
CA ARG A 223 15.43 49.85 -3.81
C ARG A 223 14.96 50.24 -5.21
N LEU A 224 13.67 50.12 -5.50
CA LEU A 224 13.11 50.47 -6.81
C LEU A 224 12.88 51.99 -6.96
N GLU A 225 13.27 52.55 -8.11
CA GLU A 225 13.04 53.96 -8.47
C GLU A 225 11.64 54.17 -9.06
N LEU A 226 10.60 53.96 -8.24
CA LEU A 226 9.20 54.14 -8.64
C LEU A 226 8.66 55.54 -8.26
N PRO A 227 7.70 56.08 -9.03
CA PRO A 227 6.95 57.27 -8.64
C PRO A 227 6.30 57.12 -7.24
N PRO A 228 6.15 58.19 -6.44
CA PRO A 228 5.59 58.10 -5.09
C PRO A 228 4.19 57.46 -5.01
N GLU A 229 3.36 57.63 -6.03
CA GLU A 229 2.05 56.98 -6.14
C GLU A 229 2.16 55.48 -6.36
N ALA A 230 3.04 55.05 -7.26
CA ALA A 230 3.31 53.63 -7.50
C ALA A 230 3.90 52.95 -6.24
N LYS A 231 4.79 53.62 -5.51
CA LYS A 231 5.31 53.11 -4.23
C LYS A 231 4.22 52.92 -3.18
N ARG A 232 3.31 53.90 -3.04
CA ARG A 232 2.17 53.79 -2.13
C ARG A 232 1.25 52.62 -2.50
N HIS A 233 0.99 52.43 -3.78
CA HIS A 233 0.17 51.31 -4.26
C HIS A 233 0.85 49.96 -4.01
N ALA A 234 2.12 49.81 -4.35
CA ALA A 234 2.88 48.58 -4.07
C ALA A 234 2.93 48.27 -2.56
N LEU A 235 3.09 49.29 -1.70
CA LEU A 235 3.05 49.11 -0.25
C LEU A 235 1.69 48.61 0.23
N ALA A 236 0.59 49.17 -0.28
CA ALA A 236 -0.75 48.70 0.04
C ALA A 236 -0.99 47.25 -0.42
N LEU A 237 -0.44 46.85 -1.57
CA LEU A 237 -0.49 45.45 -2.03
C LEU A 237 0.30 44.52 -1.11
N ILE A 238 1.44 44.95 -0.58
CA ILE A 238 2.22 44.18 0.41
C ILE A 238 1.41 43.99 1.69
N GLU A 239 0.73 45.03 2.19
CA GLU A 239 -0.12 44.93 3.40
C GLU A 239 -1.33 44.01 3.17
N LEU A 240 -1.95 44.08 1.99
CA LEU A 240 -3.02 43.15 1.60
C LEU A 240 -2.51 41.70 1.52
N LEU A 241 -1.29 41.50 1.01
CA LEU A 241 -0.66 40.20 0.92
C LEU A 241 -0.35 39.62 2.31
N GLU A 242 0.17 40.43 3.24
CA GLU A 242 0.36 40.02 4.65
C GLU A 242 -0.96 39.53 5.27
N GLY A 243 -2.06 40.28 5.06
CA GLY A 243 -3.38 39.86 5.52
C GLY A 243 -3.91 38.60 4.83
N ALA A 244 -3.58 38.38 3.55
CA ALA A 244 -3.95 37.16 2.82
C ALA A 244 -3.15 35.95 3.33
N ASP A 245 -1.87 36.12 3.66
CA ASP A 245 -1.03 35.07 4.26
C ASP A 245 -1.57 34.62 5.62
N GLU A 246 -2.03 35.56 6.46
CA GLU A 246 -2.67 35.25 7.74
C GLU A 246 -3.97 34.44 7.54
N ARG A 247 -4.80 34.82 6.56
CA ARG A 247 -6.01 34.07 6.19
C ARG A 247 -5.68 32.67 5.68
N GLU A 248 -4.68 32.54 4.81
CA GLU A 248 -4.23 31.25 4.30
C GLU A 248 -3.73 30.36 5.44
N LEU A 249 -2.92 30.90 6.36
CA LEU A 249 -2.43 30.17 7.51
C LEU A 249 -3.57 29.65 8.39
N SER A 250 -4.52 30.53 8.73
CA SER A 250 -5.69 30.17 9.54
C SER A 250 -6.56 29.12 8.83
N ALA A 251 -6.82 29.27 7.53
CA ALA A 251 -7.56 28.29 6.74
C ALA A 251 -6.82 26.94 6.64
N ASN A 252 -5.48 26.97 6.56
CA ASN A 252 -4.66 25.76 6.54
C ASN A 252 -4.69 25.03 7.89
N GLU A 253 -4.63 25.76 9.01
CA GLU A 253 -4.78 25.18 10.35
C GLU A 253 -6.18 24.53 10.49
N ALA A 254 -7.25 25.23 10.10
CA ALA A 254 -8.61 24.70 10.14
C ALA A 254 -8.79 23.45 9.26
N HIS A 255 -8.24 23.47 8.04
CA HIS A 255 -8.29 22.31 7.15
C HIS A 255 -7.46 21.13 7.69
N SER A 256 -6.30 21.40 8.29
CA SER A 256 -5.46 20.37 8.90
C SER A 256 -6.15 19.71 10.10
N GLU A 257 -6.87 20.49 10.91
CA GLU A 257 -7.71 19.97 11.99
C GLU A 257 -8.88 19.14 11.45
N ALA A 258 -9.55 19.61 10.40
CA ALA A 258 -10.67 18.90 9.78
C ALA A 258 -10.27 17.53 9.20
N ILE A 259 -9.10 17.41 8.58
CA ILE A 259 -8.63 16.15 7.98
C ILE A 259 -7.98 15.21 9.01
N ALA A 260 -7.59 15.71 10.19
CA ALA A 260 -6.83 14.95 11.20
C ALA A 260 -7.47 13.59 11.59
N PRO A 261 -8.80 13.46 11.79
CA PRO A 261 -9.41 12.17 12.15
C PRO A 261 -9.22 11.10 11.07
N TYR A 262 -9.31 11.48 9.79
CA TYR A 262 -9.10 10.56 8.66
C TYR A 262 -7.64 10.09 8.60
N LEU A 263 -6.69 11.01 8.82
CA LEU A 263 -5.27 10.67 8.85
C LEU A 263 -4.92 9.76 10.03
N GLN A 264 -5.53 10.00 11.20
CA GLN A 264 -5.37 9.15 12.38
C GLN A 264 -5.91 7.75 12.12
N ALA A 265 -7.13 7.62 11.58
CA ALA A 265 -7.73 6.33 11.25
C ALA A 265 -6.85 5.53 10.26
N GLU A 266 -6.27 6.21 9.27
CA GLU A 266 -5.33 5.58 8.35
C GLU A 266 -4.06 5.05 9.06
N GLU A 267 -3.45 5.83 9.95
CA GLU A 267 -2.26 5.40 10.69
C GLU A 267 -2.57 4.28 11.69
N GLU A 268 -3.74 4.30 12.32
CA GLU A 268 -4.23 3.21 13.17
C GLU A 268 -4.35 1.90 12.38
N GLY A 269 -4.97 1.95 11.19
CA GLY A 269 -5.06 0.79 10.29
C GLY A 269 -3.69 0.25 9.86
N ARG A 270 -2.75 1.15 9.52
CA ARG A 270 -1.36 0.78 9.18
C ARG A 270 -0.65 0.12 10.36
N THR A 271 -0.83 0.66 11.56
CA THR A 271 -0.24 0.13 12.79
C THR A 271 -0.79 -1.27 13.07
N LEU A 272 -2.10 -1.47 12.97
CA LEU A 272 -2.74 -2.78 13.15
C LEU A 272 -2.19 -3.83 12.18
N TYR A 273 -2.04 -3.48 10.90
CA TYR A 273 -1.45 -4.37 9.92
C TYR A 273 0.01 -4.72 10.24
N ARG A 274 0.85 -3.73 10.56
CA ARG A 274 2.26 -3.95 10.95
C ARG A 274 2.35 -4.85 12.19
N SER A 275 1.55 -4.60 13.22
CA SER A 275 1.49 -5.43 14.42
C SER A 275 1.03 -6.86 14.12
N SER A 276 0.06 -7.04 13.22
CA SER A 276 -0.38 -8.37 12.78
C SER A 276 0.74 -9.14 12.08
N LYS A 277 1.46 -8.50 11.15
CA LYS A 277 2.61 -9.08 10.45
C LYS A 277 3.73 -9.45 11.39
N ARG A 278 4.07 -8.56 12.33
CA ARG A 278 5.06 -8.83 13.38
C ARG A 278 4.69 -10.04 14.22
N ARG A 279 3.46 -10.12 14.70
CA ARG A 279 2.99 -11.28 15.48
C ARG A 279 3.07 -12.58 14.68
N ALA A 280 2.72 -12.55 13.40
CA ALA A 280 2.83 -13.70 12.52
C ALA A 280 4.30 -14.15 12.34
N ALA A 281 5.22 -13.19 12.16
CA ALA A 281 6.65 -13.46 12.07
C ALA A 281 7.22 -14.03 13.39
N GLU A 282 6.84 -13.48 14.55
CA GLU A 282 7.23 -13.99 15.87
C GLU A 282 6.76 -15.44 16.09
N MET A 283 5.53 -15.77 15.67
CA MET A 283 5.03 -17.15 15.73
C MET A 283 5.78 -18.09 14.77
N ALA A 284 6.12 -17.62 13.57
CA ALA A 284 6.90 -18.40 12.60
C ALA A 284 8.30 -18.72 13.17
N VAL A 285 8.98 -17.72 13.76
CA VAL A 285 10.26 -17.90 14.46
C VAL A 285 10.15 -18.96 15.56
N ALA A 286 9.09 -18.90 16.37
CA ALA A 286 8.90 -19.86 17.46
C ALA A 286 8.68 -21.30 16.97
N ARG A 287 8.15 -21.48 15.76
CA ARG A 287 7.95 -22.80 15.13
C ARG A 287 9.16 -23.26 14.30
N GLY A 288 10.13 -22.38 14.05
CA GLY A 288 11.23 -22.64 13.12
C GLY A 288 10.81 -22.58 11.65
N ASP A 289 9.69 -21.91 11.34
CA ASP A 289 9.24 -21.67 9.97
C ASP A 289 10.01 -20.51 9.33
N ASP A 290 10.05 -20.46 7.99
CA ASP A 290 10.57 -19.32 7.25
C ASP A 290 9.73 -18.06 7.50
N PHE A 291 10.41 -16.90 7.63
CA PHE A 291 9.77 -15.60 7.84
C PHE A 291 10.57 -14.46 7.17
N SER A 292 9.93 -13.31 6.98
CA SER A 292 10.62 -12.10 6.50
C SER A 292 11.16 -11.28 7.67
N ILE A 293 12.45 -10.94 7.65
CA ILE A 293 13.08 -10.05 8.65
C ILE A 293 12.40 -8.67 8.66
N SER A 294 11.95 -8.18 7.50
CA SER A 294 11.23 -6.91 7.41
C SER A 294 9.94 -6.88 8.22
N ASP A 295 9.33 -8.03 8.50
CA ASP A 295 8.06 -8.09 9.21
C ASP A 295 8.25 -7.99 10.73
N LEU A 296 9.50 -8.06 11.22
CA LEU A 296 9.82 -7.88 12.65
C LEU A 296 10.02 -6.41 13.05
N PHE A 297 10.21 -5.51 12.08
CA PHE A 297 10.54 -4.09 12.30
C PHE A 297 9.46 -3.18 11.71
#